data_AF-A0A838U5B6-F1
#
_entry.id   AF-A0A838U5B6-F1
#
_cell.length_a   1.000
_cell.length_b   1.000
_cell.length_c   1.000
_cell.angle_alpha   90.00
_cell.angle_beta   90.00
_cell.angle_gamma   90.00
#
_symmetry.space_group_name_H-M   'P 1'
#
loop_
_entity.id
_entity.type
_entity.pdbx_description
1 polymer ?
#
loop_
_entity_poly.entity_id
_entity_poly.type
_entity_poly.pdbx_seq_one_letter_code
_entity_poly.pdbx_strand_id
1 'polypeptide(L)'
;MIKNGFYEHPWLGISGFKLTPDLAESFGLPRNYKGLVIENVVPNGPAEKAELRGMIIQGDRNGQQQIISTDILIAVDNIPVTQIDDVISYLEQNKKVGDKITLTVNRNGQILNLVSALTARPNISLQDTSSSSPNPSDPNTNPYTPFPNFQLPQLPDFQLPQLPEFK
;
A
#
# COMPACT_ATOMS: atom_id res chain seq x y z
N MET A 1 -23.50 3.16 -31.81
CA MET A 1 -23.26 1.81 -31.26
C MET A 1 -22.54 1.98 -29.94
N ILE A 2 -23.18 1.67 -28.82
CA ILE A 2 -22.53 1.66 -27.51
C ILE A 2 -21.86 0.29 -27.35
N LYS A 3 -20.54 0.25 -27.62
CA LYS A 3 -19.68 -0.89 -27.27
C LYS A 3 -19.79 -1.08 -25.76
N ASN A 4 -20.10 -2.29 -25.32
CA ASN A 4 -20.27 -2.73 -23.93
C ASN A 4 -19.42 -1.89 -22.95
N GLY A 5 -20.09 -1.12 -22.10
CA GLY A 5 -19.53 0.01 -21.32
C GLY A 5 -18.64 -0.38 -20.14
N PHE A 6 -17.64 -1.24 -20.35
CA PHE A 6 -16.58 -1.50 -19.39
C PHE A 6 -15.35 -0.68 -19.78
N TYR A 7 -15.11 0.40 -19.05
CA TYR A 7 -13.86 1.16 -19.12
C TYR A 7 -12.91 0.60 -18.06
N GLU A 8 -11.80 0.00 -18.50
CA GLU A 8 -10.77 -0.47 -17.58
C GLU A 8 -9.91 0.71 -17.12
N HIS A 9 -9.95 0.96 -15.81
CA HIS A 9 -9.19 2.04 -15.19
C HIS A 9 -7.71 1.63 -15.04
N PRO A 10 -6.77 2.42 -15.60
CA PRO A 10 -5.34 2.18 -15.40
C PRO A 10 -4.99 2.31 -13.92
N TRP A 11 -4.22 1.37 -13.41
CA TRP A 11 -3.92 1.26 -11.99
C TRP A 11 -2.45 0.99 -11.74
N LEU A 12 -1.92 1.66 -10.72
CA LEU A 12 -0.52 1.56 -10.29
C LEU A 12 -0.35 0.71 -9.02
N GLY A 13 -1.37 0.66 -8.15
CA GLY A 13 -1.33 -0.11 -6.90
C GLY A 13 -0.53 0.53 -5.77
N ILE A 14 -0.82 1.80 -5.46
CA ILE A 14 -0.17 2.54 -4.36
C ILE A 14 -1.20 3.27 -3.48
N SER A 15 -0.84 3.50 -2.22
CA SER A 15 -1.46 4.53 -1.36
C SER A 15 -0.37 5.47 -0.84
N GLY A 16 -0.78 6.67 -0.46
CA GLY A 16 0.17 7.67 0.02
C GLY A 16 -0.52 8.96 0.43
N PHE A 17 0.26 9.83 1.05
CA PHE A 17 -0.19 11.13 1.52
C PHE A 17 0.84 12.21 1.21
N LYS A 18 0.38 13.46 1.17
CA LYS A 18 1.21 14.62 0.86
C LYS A 18 2.35 14.76 1.86
N LEU A 19 3.57 15.01 1.36
CA LEU A 19 4.70 15.35 2.19
C LEU A 19 4.48 16.72 2.87
N THR A 20 4.43 16.72 4.20
CA THR A 20 4.36 17.95 5.00
C THR A 20 5.76 18.52 5.23
N PRO A 21 5.91 19.83 5.51
CA PRO A 21 7.21 20.43 5.79
C PRO A 21 7.96 19.78 6.96
N ASP A 22 7.24 19.43 8.03
CA ASP A 22 7.85 18.84 9.23
C ASP A 22 8.30 17.39 8.98
N LEU A 23 7.53 16.65 8.16
CA LEU A 23 7.93 15.30 7.74
C LEU A 23 9.13 15.35 6.78
N ALA A 24 9.17 16.33 5.86
CA ALA A 24 10.33 16.55 4.99
C ALA A 24 11.61 16.79 5.81
N GLU A 25 11.53 17.66 6.82
CA GLU A 25 12.64 17.93 7.75
C GLU A 25 13.07 16.67 8.50
N SER A 26 12.12 15.84 8.96
CA SER A 26 12.42 14.57 9.63
C SER A 26 13.14 13.55 8.72
N PHE A 27 12.93 13.65 7.40
CA PHE A 27 13.63 12.84 6.40
C PHE A 27 14.95 13.47 5.91
N GLY A 28 15.39 14.57 6.52
CA GLY A 28 16.60 15.29 6.14
C GLY A 28 16.49 16.08 4.84
N LEU A 29 15.26 16.38 4.40
CA LEU A 29 14.96 17.14 3.20
C LEU A 29 14.64 18.61 3.55
N PRO A 30 14.80 19.55 2.60
CA PRO A 30 14.36 20.93 2.78
C PRO A 30 12.87 21.03 3.13
N ARG A 31 12.47 21.97 4.00
CA ARG A 31 11.06 22.15 4.39
C ARG A 31 10.11 22.49 3.23
N ASN A 32 10.65 23.06 2.16
CA ASN A 32 9.90 23.36 0.94
C ASN A 32 9.85 22.18 -0.05
N TYR A 33 10.48 21.05 0.26
CA TYR A 33 10.47 19.85 -0.57
C TYR A 33 9.03 19.36 -0.76
N LYS A 34 8.71 18.92 -1.98
CA LYS A 34 7.37 18.49 -2.40
C LYS A 34 7.41 17.07 -2.92
N GLY A 35 6.31 16.36 -2.71
CA GLY A 35 6.14 15.00 -3.20
C GLY A 35 5.00 14.31 -2.49
N LEU A 36 4.68 13.12 -2.98
CA LEU A 36 3.77 12.18 -2.36
C LEU A 36 4.59 11.12 -1.61
N VAL A 37 4.36 10.98 -0.31
CA VAL A 37 4.96 9.90 0.49
C VAL A 37 4.24 8.60 0.16
N ILE A 38 4.98 7.56 -0.23
CA ILE A 38 4.41 6.25 -0.54
C ILE A 38 4.24 5.48 0.76
N GLU A 39 2.98 5.31 1.16
CA GLU A 39 2.60 4.62 2.38
C GLU A 39 2.55 3.11 2.13
N ASN A 40 1.73 2.66 1.20
CA ASN A 40 1.60 1.25 0.85
C ASN A 40 1.79 1.02 -0.64
N VAL A 41 2.36 -0.14 -0.96
CA VAL A 41 2.44 -0.67 -2.32
C VAL A 41 1.71 -2.01 -2.32
N VAL A 42 0.81 -2.20 -3.26
CA VAL A 42 0.00 -3.42 -3.33
C VAL A 42 0.87 -4.60 -3.77
N PRO A 43 0.90 -5.71 -3.01
CA PRO A 43 1.69 -6.89 -3.36
C PRO A 43 1.33 -7.44 -4.75
N ASN A 44 2.36 -7.84 -5.49
CA ASN A 44 2.32 -8.26 -6.89
C ASN A 44 1.74 -7.22 -7.86
N GLY A 45 1.53 -5.99 -7.40
CA GLY A 45 1.00 -4.88 -8.16
C GLY A 45 2.02 -4.25 -9.12
N PRO A 46 1.57 -3.35 -10.00
CA PRO A 46 2.44 -2.66 -10.96
C PRO A 46 3.59 -1.90 -10.31
N ALA A 47 3.31 -1.15 -9.24
CA ALA A 47 4.32 -0.41 -8.49
C ALA A 47 5.36 -1.30 -7.81
N GLU A 48 4.96 -2.43 -7.22
CA GLU A 48 5.92 -3.36 -6.61
C GLU A 48 6.84 -3.97 -7.66
N LYS A 49 6.30 -4.36 -8.83
CA LYS A 49 7.07 -4.87 -9.97
C LYS A 49 8.06 -3.83 -10.53
N ALA A 50 7.76 -2.55 -10.35
CA ALA A 50 8.65 -1.44 -10.65
C ALA A 50 9.66 -1.15 -9.53
N GLU A 51 9.71 -1.98 -8.49
CA GLU A 51 10.56 -1.84 -7.30
C GLU A 51 10.28 -0.57 -6.48
N LEU A 52 9.07 0.00 -6.59
CA LEU A 52 8.63 1.07 -5.70
C LEU A 52 8.47 0.52 -4.29
N ARG A 53 8.91 1.29 -3.28
CA ARG A 53 8.89 0.87 -1.88
C ARG A 53 7.91 1.70 -1.08
N GLY A 54 7.02 0.99 -0.40
CA GLY A 54 6.15 1.57 0.62
C GLY A 54 6.92 1.94 1.88
N MET A 55 6.17 2.42 2.86
CA MET A 55 6.68 2.81 4.16
C MET A 55 7.07 1.57 4.97
N ILE A 56 8.29 1.57 5.48
CA ILE A 56 8.79 0.57 6.42
C ILE A 56 8.82 1.22 7.80
N ILE A 57 8.05 0.67 8.73
CA ILE A 57 7.97 1.12 10.12
C ILE A 57 8.61 0.06 11.00
N GLN A 58 9.43 0.49 11.96
CA GLN A 58 9.97 -0.37 13.01
C GLN A 58 9.53 0.14 14.37
N GLY A 59 9.05 -0.78 15.21
CA GLY A 59 8.76 -0.51 16.61
C GLY A 59 9.99 -0.72 17.49
N ASP A 60 10.18 0.13 18.49
CA ASP A 60 11.15 -0.10 19.57
C ASP A 60 10.55 -0.94 20.72
N ARG A 61 11.37 -1.27 21.72
CA ARG A 61 10.92 -2.02 22.92
C ARG A 61 9.94 -1.24 23.79
N ASN A 62 9.79 0.07 23.57
CA ASN A 62 8.90 0.95 24.30
C ASN A 62 7.56 1.18 23.55
N GLY A 63 7.37 0.52 22.40
CA GLY A 63 6.18 0.68 21.57
C GLY A 63 6.18 1.93 20.67
N GLN A 64 7.30 2.66 20.59
CA GLN A 64 7.42 3.79 19.68
C GLN A 64 7.68 3.29 18.26
N GLN A 65 6.93 3.84 17.30
CA GLN A 65 7.07 3.51 15.89
C GLN A 65 7.92 4.56 15.18
N GLN A 66 8.91 4.11 14.44
CA GLN A 66 9.78 4.95 13.62
C GLN A 66 9.72 4.52 12.16
N ILE A 67 9.58 5.50 11.26
CA ILE A 67 9.72 5.26 9.81
C ILE A 67 11.21 5.04 9.52
N ILE A 68 11.54 3.86 9.04
CA ILE A 68 12.90 3.47 8.66
C ILE A 68 13.21 3.90 7.23
N SER A 69 12.23 3.75 6.33
CA SER A 69 12.39 4.06 4.91
C SER A 69 11.03 4.22 4.24
N THR A 70 10.96 5.07 3.22
CA THR A 70 9.82 5.21 2.31
C THR A 70 10.31 5.87 1.03
N ASP A 71 9.66 5.61 -0.10
CA ASP A 71 9.87 6.42 -1.30
C ASP A 71 9.00 7.68 -1.25
N ILE A 72 9.57 8.79 -1.73
CA ILE A 72 8.82 10.02 -1.98
C ILE A 72 8.70 10.18 -3.49
N LEU A 73 7.50 10.02 -4.03
CA LEU A 73 7.23 10.22 -5.45
C LEU A 73 7.18 11.72 -5.75
N ILE A 74 8.03 12.16 -6.69
CA ILE A 74 8.20 13.57 -7.06
C ILE A 74 7.48 13.85 -8.37
N ALA A 75 7.54 12.90 -9.31
CA ALA A 75 6.92 13.05 -10.62
C ALA A 75 6.48 11.71 -11.22
N VAL A 76 5.49 11.79 -12.11
CA VAL A 76 5.08 10.71 -13.01
C VAL A 76 5.22 11.24 -14.44
N ASP A 77 6.01 10.56 -15.28
CA ASP A 77 6.33 11.01 -16.65
C ASP A 77 6.71 12.49 -16.73
N ASN A 78 7.60 12.90 -15.81
CA ASN A 78 8.11 14.27 -15.67
C ASN A 78 7.05 15.31 -15.23
N ILE A 79 5.82 14.89 -14.93
CA ILE A 79 4.79 15.75 -14.37
C ILE A 79 4.91 15.71 -12.84
N PRO A 80 5.16 16.86 -12.18
CA PRO A 80 5.28 16.90 -10.73
C PRO A 80 4.01 16.44 -10.03
N VAL A 81 4.17 15.69 -8.94
CA VAL A 81 3.06 15.23 -8.10
C VAL A 81 3.29 15.59 -6.63
N THR A 82 2.22 15.94 -5.94
CA THR A 82 2.26 16.33 -4.53
C THR A 82 1.20 15.67 -3.68
N GLN A 83 0.15 15.12 -4.30
CA GLN A 83 -0.92 14.39 -3.65
C GLN A 83 -1.36 13.19 -4.49
N ILE A 84 -2.07 12.26 -3.87
CA ILE A 84 -2.49 11.01 -4.52
C ILE A 84 -3.44 11.28 -5.70
N ASP A 85 -4.27 12.32 -5.61
CA ASP A 85 -5.20 12.71 -6.67
C ASP A 85 -4.48 13.16 -7.95
N ASP A 86 -3.27 13.72 -7.84
CA ASP A 86 -2.45 14.10 -9.00
C ASP A 86 -2.12 12.86 -9.83
N VAL A 87 -1.71 11.78 -9.15
CA VAL A 87 -1.40 10.49 -9.78
C VAL A 87 -2.65 9.90 -10.40
N ILE A 88 -3.74 9.80 -9.63
CA ILE A 88 -5.01 9.22 -10.13
C ILE A 88 -5.50 10.00 -11.36
N SER A 89 -5.57 11.33 -11.27
CA SER A 89 -6.03 12.19 -12.36
C SER A 89 -5.14 12.05 -13.59
N TYR A 90 -3.81 12.00 -13.40
CA TYR A 90 -2.87 11.82 -14.49
C TYR A 90 -3.11 10.49 -15.22
N LEU A 91 -3.21 9.38 -14.48
CA LEU A 91 -3.43 8.06 -15.06
C LEU A 91 -4.75 7.99 -15.83
N GLU A 92 -5.84 8.47 -15.24
CA GLU A 92 -7.18 8.44 -15.86
C GLU A 92 -7.25 9.28 -17.15
N GLN A 93 -6.57 10.43 -17.19
CA GLN A 93 -6.66 11.35 -18.31
C GLN A 93 -5.67 11.03 -19.44
N ASN A 94 -4.52 10.42 -19.11
CA ASN A 94 -3.39 10.33 -20.03
C ASN A 94 -2.92 8.90 -20.32
N LYS A 95 -3.41 7.91 -19.59
CA LYS A 95 -2.92 6.52 -19.68
C LYS A 95 -4.05 5.52 -19.86
N LYS A 96 -3.65 4.33 -20.31
CA LYS A 96 -4.48 3.15 -20.46
C LYS A 96 -3.80 1.96 -19.79
N VAL A 97 -4.58 0.91 -19.56
CA VAL A 97 -4.04 -0.39 -19.14
C VAL A 97 -2.98 -0.86 -20.15
N GLY A 98 -1.83 -1.31 -19.64
CA GLY A 98 -0.68 -1.75 -20.42
C GLY A 98 0.35 -0.65 -20.71
N ASP A 99 -0.01 0.62 -20.55
CA ASP A 99 0.94 1.72 -20.77
C ASP A 99 2.06 1.69 -19.73
N LYS A 100 3.24 2.14 -20.16
CA LYS A 100 4.37 2.37 -19.25
C LYS A 100 4.36 3.81 -18.76
N ILE A 101 4.77 3.96 -17.50
CA ILE A 101 5.03 5.25 -16.86
C ILE A 101 6.40 5.23 -16.19
N THR A 102 7.03 6.39 -16.12
CA THR A 102 8.25 6.62 -15.36
C THR A 102 7.89 7.31 -14.05
N LEU A 103 8.29 6.71 -12.94
CA LEU A 103 8.15 7.25 -11.59
C LEU A 103 9.50 7.85 -11.19
N THR A 104 9.55 9.15 -10.95
CA THR A 104 10.73 9.79 -10.37
C THR A 104 10.54 9.87 -8.87
N VAL A 105 11.38 9.14 -8.13
CA VAL A 105 11.28 9.02 -6.67
C VAL A 105 12.54 9.52 -5.99
N ASN A 106 12.40 10.09 -4.79
CA ASN A 106 13.50 10.24 -3.84
C ASN A 106 13.47 9.06 -2.87
N ARG A 107 14.55 8.28 -2.87
CA ARG A 107 14.80 7.20 -1.92
C ARG A 107 16.04 7.53 -1.12
N ASN A 108 15.86 7.89 0.15
CA ASN A 108 16.96 8.22 1.07
C ASN A 108 17.93 9.29 0.52
N GLY A 109 17.40 10.33 -0.12
CA GLY A 109 18.16 11.42 -0.72
C GLY A 109 18.61 11.18 -2.16
N GLN A 110 18.46 9.96 -2.70
CA GLN A 110 18.82 9.63 -4.07
C GLN A 110 17.62 9.68 -5.00
N ILE A 111 17.77 10.32 -6.16
CA ILE A 111 16.75 10.35 -7.20
C ILE A 111 16.86 9.09 -8.06
N LEU A 112 15.77 8.32 -8.13
CA LEU A 112 15.66 7.11 -8.94
C LEU A 112 14.52 7.28 -9.95
N ASN A 113 14.70 6.69 -11.12
CA ASN A 113 13.65 6.58 -12.14
C ASN A 113 13.24 5.11 -12.25
N LEU A 114 12.00 4.82 -11.88
CA LEU A 114 11.43 3.48 -11.93
C LEU A 114 10.40 3.40 -13.05
N VAL A 115 10.35 2.28 -13.77
CA VAL A 115 9.39 2.10 -14.87
C VAL A 115 8.34 1.08 -14.46
N SER A 116 7.07 1.50 -14.46
CA SER A 116 5.93 0.64 -14.17
C SER A 116 5.07 0.44 -15.41
N ALA A 117 4.64 -0.78 -15.66
CA ALA A 117 3.61 -1.09 -16.65
C ALA A 117 2.25 -1.19 -15.94
N LEU A 118 1.33 -0.30 -16.29
CA LEU A 118 0.02 -0.19 -15.67
C LEU A 118 -0.83 -1.42 -15.96
N THR A 119 -1.60 -1.87 -14.98
CA THR A 119 -2.59 -2.94 -15.16
C THR A 119 -4.00 -2.41 -14.93
N ALA A 120 -5.01 -3.18 -15.29
CA ALA A 120 -6.37 -2.89 -14.85
C ALA A 120 -6.42 -2.97 -13.32
N ARG A 121 -7.19 -2.08 -12.70
CA ARG A 121 -7.48 -2.21 -11.27
C ARG A 121 -8.17 -3.56 -11.02
N PRO A 122 -7.68 -4.40 -10.09
CA PRO A 122 -8.33 -5.66 -9.77
C PRO A 122 -9.79 -5.44 -9.38
N ASN A 123 -10.71 -6.09 -10.08
CA ASN A 123 -12.09 -6.22 -9.61
C ASN A 123 -12.10 -7.34 -8.58
N ILE A 124 -12.10 -7.00 -7.30
CA ILE A 124 -12.31 -8.02 -6.27
C ILE A 124 -13.79 -8.41 -6.38
N SER A 125 -14.07 -9.47 -7.14
CA SER A 125 -15.39 -10.07 -7.19
C SER A 125 -15.63 -10.71 -5.82
N LEU A 126 -16.76 -10.39 -5.17
CA LEU A 126 -17.14 -11.04 -3.91
C LEU A 126 -17.26 -12.59 -4.03
N GLN A 127 -17.25 -13.10 -5.26
CA GLN A 127 -17.17 -14.53 -5.57
C GLN A 127 -15.76 -15.11 -5.39
N ASP A 128 -14.69 -14.35 -5.64
CA ASP A 128 -13.30 -14.79 -5.43
C ASP A 128 -12.93 -14.82 -3.94
N THR A 129 -13.62 -14.03 -3.11
CA THR A 129 -13.56 -14.19 -1.65
C THR A 129 -14.35 -15.40 -1.15
N SER A 130 -15.30 -15.93 -1.94
CA SER A 130 -16.12 -17.10 -1.59
C SER A 130 -15.64 -18.43 -2.19
N SER A 131 -14.80 -18.42 -3.22
CA SER A 131 -14.13 -19.64 -3.71
C SER A 131 -13.00 -20.10 -2.79
N SER A 132 -12.56 -19.23 -1.88
CA SER A 132 -11.80 -19.56 -0.67
C SER A 132 -12.68 -19.84 0.56
N SER A 133 -14.02 -19.86 0.44
CA SER A 133 -14.87 -20.35 1.52
C SER A 133 -14.70 -21.87 1.63
N PRO A 134 -14.41 -22.38 2.84
CA PRO A 134 -14.45 -23.81 3.08
C PRO A 134 -15.84 -24.38 2.75
N ASN A 135 -15.87 -25.58 2.19
CA ASN A 135 -17.10 -26.30 1.89
C ASN A 135 -17.96 -26.40 3.17
N PRO A 136 -19.22 -25.90 3.20
CA PRO A 136 -20.08 -25.93 4.39
C PRO A 136 -20.46 -27.35 4.86
N SER A 137 -20.15 -28.36 4.05
CA SER A 137 -20.37 -29.77 4.37
C SER A 137 -19.14 -30.48 4.98
N ASP A 138 -18.05 -29.74 5.22
CA ASP A 138 -16.92 -30.24 6.00
C ASP A 138 -17.20 -30.06 7.51
N PRO A 139 -17.32 -31.14 8.30
CA PRO A 139 -17.62 -31.07 9.73
C PRO A 139 -16.54 -30.35 10.56
N ASN A 140 -15.40 -29.97 9.97
CA ASN A 140 -14.33 -29.23 10.64
C ASN A 140 -14.25 -27.73 10.30
N THR A 141 -15.25 -27.15 9.64
CA THR A 141 -15.19 -25.73 9.25
C THR A 141 -15.97 -24.84 10.22
N ASN A 142 -15.23 -24.00 10.94
CA ASN A 142 -15.80 -22.98 11.84
C ASN A 142 -16.20 -21.74 11.01
N PRO A 143 -17.50 -21.41 10.89
CA PRO A 143 -18.01 -20.38 9.96
C PRO A 143 -17.57 -18.94 10.30
N TYR A 144 -16.84 -18.73 11.39
CA TYR A 144 -16.31 -17.43 11.81
C TYR A 144 -14.79 -17.29 11.66
N THR A 145 -14.14 -18.14 10.88
CA THR A 145 -12.70 -18.01 10.59
C THR A 145 -12.48 -17.31 9.24
N PRO A 146 -12.14 -16.00 9.21
CA PRO A 146 -11.83 -15.29 7.97
C PRO A 146 -10.54 -15.79 7.28
N PHE A 147 -9.84 -16.75 7.90
CA PHE A 147 -8.62 -17.34 7.38
C PHE A 147 -8.65 -18.87 7.61
N PRO A 148 -8.94 -19.68 6.57
CA PRO A 148 -9.13 -21.12 6.70
C PRO A 148 -7.85 -21.91 7.04
N ASN A 149 -6.71 -21.24 7.23
CA ASN A 149 -5.43 -21.84 7.58
C ASN A 149 -4.63 -21.01 8.62
N PHE A 150 -5.29 -20.11 9.34
CA PHE A 150 -4.63 -19.34 10.40
C PHE A 150 -4.62 -20.17 11.69
N GLN A 151 -3.54 -20.92 11.90
CA GLN A 151 -3.28 -21.50 13.21
C GLN A 151 -2.85 -20.38 14.14
N LEU A 152 -3.68 -20.08 15.14
CA LEU A 152 -3.24 -19.31 16.29
C LEU A 152 -1.99 -19.98 16.85
N PRO A 153 -0.85 -19.27 16.98
CA PRO A 153 0.25 -19.80 17.76
C PRO A 153 -0.30 -20.14 19.15
N GLN A 154 0.16 -21.26 19.72
CA GLN A 154 -0.19 -21.58 21.10
C GLN A 154 0.21 -20.38 21.96
N LEU A 155 -0.78 -19.72 22.54
CA LEU A 155 -0.51 -18.64 23.47
C LEU A 155 0.32 -19.24 24.60
N PRO A 156 1.41 -18.58 25.04
CA PRO A 156 2.08 -19.01 26.25
C PRO A 156 1.07 -19.01 27.39
N ASP A 157 1.22 -19.92 28.35
CA ASP A 157 0.40 -19.95 29.57
C ASP A 157 0.50 -18.59 30.26
N PHE A 158 -0.49 -17.74 30.01
CA PHE A 158 -0.52 -16.37 30.51
C PHE A 158 -1.07 -16.43 31.94
N GLN A 159 -0.17 -16.46 32.92
CA GLN A 159 -0.58 -16.27 34.30
C GLN A 159 -1.03 -14.82 34.49
N LEU A 160 -2.34 -14.63 34.70
CA LEU A 160 -2.86 -13.32 35.05
C LEU A 160 -2.16 -12.84 36.33
N PRO A 161 -1.58 -11.62 36.35
CA PRO A 161 -1.12 -11.04 37.60
C PRO A 161 -2.31 -10.91 38.55
N GLN A 162 -2.11 -11.28 39.81
CA GLN A 162 -3.10 -11.03 40.85
C GLN A 162 -3.34 -9.52 40.91
N LEU A 163 -4.60 -9.09 40.71
CA LEU A 163 -4.96 -7.69 40.83
C LEU A 163 -4.65 -7.24 42.26
N PRO A 164 -4.06 -6.04 42.46
CA PRO A 164 -3.89 -5.50 43.81
C PRO A 164 -5.27 -5.31 44.45
N GLU A 165 -5.40 -5.73 45.71
CA GLU A 165 -6.56 -5.35 46.51
C GLU A 165 -6.54 -3.83 46.69
N PHE A 166 -7.54 -3.15 46.15
CA PHE A 166 -7.78 -1.74 46.42
C PHE A 166 -8.22 -1.61 47.89
N LYS A 167 -7.40 -0.97 48.72
CA LYS A 167 -7.74 -0.53 50.09
C LYS A 167 -8.29 0.88 50.09
#